data_AF-A0A0P4USD1-F1
#
_entry.id   AF-A0A0P4USD1-F1
#
_cell.length_a   1.000
_cell.length_b   1.000
_cell.length_c   1.000
_cell.angle_alpha   90.00
_cell.angle_beta   90.00
_cell.angle_gamma   90.00
#
_symmetry.space_group_name_H-M   'P 1'
#
loop_
_entity.id
_entity.type
_entity.pdbx_description
1 polymer ?
#
loop_
_entity_poly.entity_id
_entity_poly.type
_entity_poly.pdbx_seq_one_letter_code
_entity_poly.pdbx_strand_id
1 'polypeptide(L)' 'MLGKWAKTRPHDEPVAMSDLSEERSAVHIDQVVYALDGSVISRGMFEMTFQIEDKLIVWMNFKKL' A
#
# COMPACT_ATOMS: atom_id res chain seq x y z
N MET A 1 2.98 11.33 28.25
CA MET A 1 2.56 10.03 27.68
C MET A 1 3.61 9.59 26.68
N LEU A 2 4.16 8.41 26.91
CA LEU A 2 5.19 7.74 26.13
C LEU A 2 4.66 7.35 24.74
N GLY A 3 5.51 7.47 23.70
CA GLY A 3 5.38 6.69 22.46
C GLY A 3 4.59 7.30 21.29
N LYS A 4 5.08 8.38 20.65
CA LYS A 4 4.53 8.88 19.38
C LYS A 4 4.94 8.07 18.13
N TRP A 5 5.59 6.94 18.32
CA TRP A 5 5.85 5.95 17.27
C TRP A 5 5.19 4.64 17.69
N ALA A 6 3.85 4.65 17.76
CA ALA A 6 3.14 3.38 17.66
C ALA A 6 3.45 2.86 16.26
N LYS A 7 4.06 1.68 16.17
CA LYS A 7 4.10 0.89 14.93
C LYS A 7 2.63 0.61 14.58
N THR A 8 1.97 1.54 13.92
CA THR A 8 0.78 1.20 13.16
C THR A 8 1.32 0.25 12.10
N ARG A 9 0.85 -1.00 12.06
CA ARG A 9 0.88 -1.74 10.80
C ARG A 9 -0.25 -1.09 10.00
N PRO A 10 0.01 -0.06 9.18
CA PRO A 10 -1.05 0.67 8.51
C PRO A 10 -1.53 -0.09 7.27
N HIS A 11 -0.85 -1.20 6.95
CA HIS A 11 -1.03 -2.02 5.79
C HIS A 11 -1.17 -3.44 6.30
N ASP A 12 -2.31 -4.08 5.99
CA ASP A 12 -2.38 -5.53 6.02
C ASP A 12 -1.48 -6.07 4.90
N GLU A 13 -1.05 -7.33 5.03
CA GLU A 13 -0.09 -7.96 4.12
C GLU A 13 -0.63 -7.92 2.66
N PRO A 14 0.26 -7.84 1.64
CA PRO A 14 -0.17 -7.91 0.25
C PRO A 14 -1.02 -9.15 0.00
N VAL A 15 -2.22 -8.96 -0.55
CA VAL A 15 -3.14 -10.07 -0.81
C VAL A 15 -2.77 -10.78 -2.11
N ALA A 16 -2.24 -10.03 -3.08
CA ALA A 16 -1.73 -10.55 -4.33
C ALA A 16 -0.71 -9.60 -4.95
N MET A 17 0.17 -10.15 -5.79
CA MET A 17 1.05 -9.41 -6.67
C MET A 17 0.93 -9.97 -8.08
N SER A 18 1.00 -9.09 -9.07
CA SER A 18 0.93 -9.45 -10.49
C SER A 18 1.92 -8.64 -11.30
N ASP A 19 2.68 -9.30 -12.17
CA ASP A 19 3.51 -8.63 -13.15
C ASP A 19 2.64 -8.16 -14.31
N LEU A 20 2.72 -6.86 -14.64
CA LEU A 20 2.00 -6.24 -15.75
C LEU A 20 2.86 -6.19 -17.02
N SER A 21 4.18 -6.02 -16.84
CA SER A 21 5.23 -6.14 -17.86
C SER A 21 6.58 -6.39 -17.17
N GLU A 22 7.67 -6.51 -17.93
CA GLU A 22 9.04 -6.66 -17.37
C GLU A 22 9.41 -5.52 -16.40
N GLU A 23 8.98 -4.30 -16.72
CA GLU A 23 9.26 -3.10 -15.93
C GLU A 23 8.07 -2.66 -15.06
N ARG A 24 6.97 -3.41 -15.00
CA ARG A 24 5.77 -3.01 -14.26
C ARG A 24 5.18 -4.13 -13.43
N SER A 25 4.88 -3.81 -12.19
CA SER A 25 4.17 -4.72 -11.27
C SER A 25 3.01 -4.00 -10.59
N ALA A 26 1.97 -4.76 -10.26
CA ALA A 26 0.87 -4.33 -9.41
C ALA A 26 0.81 -5.16 -8.13
N VAL A 27 0.58 -4.49 -7.01
CA VAL A 27 0.37 -5.09 -5.70
C VAL A 27 -1.04 -4.75 -5.23
N HIS A 28 -1.79 -5.78 -4.87
CA HIS A 28 -3.13 -5.67 -4.32
C HIS A 28 -3.09 -5.74 -2.81
N ILE A 29 -3.74 -4.77 -2.16
CA ILE A 29 -3.71 -4.60 -0.70
C ILE A 29 -5.15 -4.50 -0.22
N ASP A 30 -5.57 -5.41 0.66
CA ASP A 30 -6.73 -5.16 1.51
C ASP A 30 -6.23 -4.26 2.63
N GLN A 31 -6.79 -3.06 2.79
CA GLN A 31 -6.27 -2.10 3.76
C GLN A 31 -7.40 -1.48 4.56
N VAL A 32 -7.17 -1.38 5.87
CA VAL A 32 -7.90 -0.48 6.75
C VAL A 32 -7.04 0.72 7.10
N VAL A 33 -7.54 1.92 6.80
CA VAL A 33 -6.91 3.19 7.18
C VAL A 33 -7.53 3.68 8.47
N TYR A 34 -6.70 3.93 9.48
CA TYR A 34 -7.12 4.40 10.79
C TYR A 34 -6.70 5.87 11.00
N ALA A 35 -7.52 6.62 11.72
CA ALA A 35 -7.14 7.92 12.27
C ALA A 35 -6.17 7.75 13.46
N LEU A 36 -5.57 8.86 13.90
CA LEU A 36 -4.65 8.85 15.05
C LEU A 36 -5.33 8.44 16.37
N ASP A 37 -6.66 8.57 16.46
CA ASP A 37 -7.44 8.12 17.61
C ASP A 37 -7.87 6.65 17.52
N GLY A 38 -7.47 5.94 16.45
CA GLY A 38 -7.80 4.54 16.21
C GLY A 38 -9.14 4.31 15.53
N SER A 39 -9.92 5.35 15.23
CA SER A 39 -11.15 5.20 14.45
C SER A 39 -10.86 4.83 12.99
N VAL A 40 -11.75 4.06 12.36
CA VAL A 40 -11.63 3.65 10.96
C VAL A 40 -12.02 4.82 10.05
N ILE A 41 -11.10 5.24 9.17
CA ILE A 41 -11.34 6.25 8.13
C ILE A 41 -11.82 5.57 6.83
N SER A 42 -11.21 4.45 6.46
CA SER A 42 -11.50 3.74 5.21
C SER A 42 -11.17 2.27 5.35
N ARG A 43 -11.93 1.45 4.62
CA ARG A 43 -11.62 0.04 4.36
C ARG A 43 -11.81 -0.23 2.87
N GLY A 44 -10.97 -1.07 2.29
CA GLY A 44 -11.18 -1.58 0.94
C GLY A 44 -9.94 -2.20 0.31
N MET A 45 -10.14 -2.68 -0.91
CA MET A 45 -9.05 -3.14 -1.76
C MET A 45 -8.41 -1.96 -2.48
N PHE A 46 -7.09 -1.99 -2.57
CA PHE A 46 -6.28 -0.99 -3.25
C PHE A 46 -5.30 -1.69 -4.19
N GLU A 47 -4.96 -1.00 -5.27
CA GLU A 47 -3.94 -1.42 -6.22
C GLU A 47 -2.81 -0.37 -6.21
N MET A 48 -1.60 -0.83 -5.94
CA MET A 48 -0.36 -0.09 -6.12
C MET A 48 0.31 -0.53 -7.40
N THR A 49 0.50 0.37 -8.35
CA THR A 49 1.25 0.07 -9.58
C THR A 49 2.62 0.73 -9.52
N PHE A 50 3.65 0.00 -9.93
CA PHE A 50 5.04 0.46 -9.99
C PHE A 50 5.58 0.40 -11.42
N GLN A 51 6.40 1.37 -11.78
CA GLN A 51 7.31 1.33 -12.93
C GLN A 51 8.74 1.22 -12.39
N ILE A 52 9.51 0.28 -12.90
CA ILE A 52 10.88 -0.02 -12.46
C ILE A 52 11.84 0.19 -13.64
N GLU A 53 12.85 1.04 -13.46
CA GLU A 53 13.95 1.24 -14.42
C GLU A 53 15.27 1.10 -13.66
N ASP A 54 16.25 0.36 -14.20
CA ASP A 54 17.54 0.12 -13.56
C ASP A 54 17.43 -0.34 -12.09
N LYS A 55 16.43 -1.19 -11.81
CA LYS A 55 16.09 -1.72 -10.47
C LYS A 55 15.62 -0.65 -9.47
N LEU A 56 15.23 0.53 -9.94
CA LEU A 56 14.68 1.63 -9.15
C LEU A 56 13.23 1.87 -9.53
N ILE A 57 12.39 2.14 -8.53
CA ILE A 57 11.02 2.60 -8.79
C ILE A 57 11.09 4.05 -9.27
N VAL A 58 10.70 4.28 -10.52
CA VAL A 58 10.69 5.63 -11.13
C VAL A 58 9.30 6.26 -11.17
N TRP A 59 8.25 5.43 -11.05
CA TRP A 59 6.88 5.90 -10.96
C TRP A 59 6.03 4.96 -10.11
N MET A 60 5.07 5.54 -9.40
CA MET A 60 4.12 4.82 -8.57
C MET A 60 2.73 5.46 -8.68
N ASN A 61 1.70 4.64 -8.71
CA ASN A 61 0.31 5.06 -8.56
C ASN A 61 -0.41 4.23 -7.50
N PHE A 62 -1.43 4.84 -6.89
CA PHE A 62 -2.26 4.21 -5.87
C PHE A 62 -3.73 4.50 -6.19
N LYS A 63 -4.53 3.45 -6.34
CA LYS A 63 -5.97 3.60 -6.57
C LYS A 63 -6.75 2.66 -5.65
N LYS A 64 -7.95 3.10 -5.26
CA LYS A 64 -8.94 2.23 -4.62
C LYS A 64 -9.68 1.45 -5.71
N LEU A 65 -9.94 0.17 -5.48
CA LEU A 65 -10.74 -0.71 -6.35
C LEU A 65 -12.22 -0.70 -5.95
#